data_AF-A0A9D1LJ99-F1
#
_entry.id   AF-A0A9D1LJ99-F1
#
_cell.length_a   1.000
_cell.length_b   1.000
_cell.length_c   1.000
_cell.angle_alpha   90.00
_cell.angle_beta   90.00
_cell.angle_gamma   90.00
#
_symmetry.space_group_name_H-M   'P 1'
#
loop_
_entity.id
_entity.type
_entity.pdbx_description
1 polymer ?
#
loop_
_entity_poly.entity_id
_entity_poly.type
_entity_poly.pdbx_seq_one_letter_code
_entity_poly.pdbx_strand_id
1 'polypeptide(L)'
;MTKAKSKTKKIILLVIAALAAAALIGVGLYLFLPGSWRSLDSFSQYDGLLDAPLTEITISRGMEEITFSDQDLLRQWEEGLGQLQLKKEEVVWYKIFPIAVSGTQNHITLRTETGEYTLVTTYSVPDPKVYLSVFRYGVNDPDCLPIESTFAQAAQRQGESSYFSSGTWLGLRAVSGYRAMFSAPWTAVTVSHGAGETVFSSEEALSAWRDYLDRLLVWEMWWYDTSAQSQIPDGTLYELTVQTQEGSYSLSLRQIGAGEYWLETAEATYAIRSDGECPLEGMGG
;
A
#
# COMPACT_ATOMS: atom_id res chain seq x y z
N MET A 1 -43.67 5.24 60.00
CA MET A 1 -43.79 4.96 58.53
C MET A 1 -42.46 5.12 57.76
N THR A 2 -41.30 4.74 58.31
CA THR A 2 -39.96 5.02 57.70
C THR A 2 -39.24 3.79 57.13
N LYS A 3 -39.59 2.56 57.57
CA LYS A 3 -38.94 1.31 57.14
C LYS A 3 -39.23 0.92 55.68
N ALA A 4 -40.44 1.18 55.18
CA ALA A 4 -40.83 0.82 53.82
C ALA A 4 -40.08 1.64 52.76
N LYS A 5 -39.95 2.96 52.95
CA LYS A 5 -39.19 3.86 52.05
C LYS A 5 -37.70 3.49 51.96
N SER A 6 -37.10 2.97 53.03
CA SER A 6 -35.69 2.54 53.06
C SER A 6 -35.45 1.28 52.21
N LYS A 7 -36.34 0.28 52.27
CA LYS A 7 -36.25 -0.94 51.45
C LYS A 7 -36.42 -0.63 49.96
N THR A 8 -37.39 0.22 49.60
CA THR A 8 -37.63 0.61 48.20
C THR A 8 -36.43 1.34 47.60
N LYS A 9 -35.78 2.26 48.34
CA LYS A 9 -34.54 2.91 47.90
C LYS A 9 -33.40 1.92 47.67
N LYS A 10 -33.21 0.95 48.56
CA LYS A 10 -32.17 -0.09 48.41
C LYS A 10 -32.41 -0.97 47.17
N ILE A 11 -33.65 -1.35 46.90
CA ILE A 11 -34.01 -2.15 45.72
C ILE A 11 -33.74 -1.36 44.43
N ILE A 12 -34.15 -0.08 44.36
CA ILE A 12 -33.88 0.78 43.19
C ILE A 12 -32.38 0.90 42.93
N LEU A 13 -31.59 1.13 43.99
CA LEU A 13 -30.13 1.24 43.85
C LEU A 13 -29.50 -0.05 43.33
N LEU A 14 -30.00 -1.21 43.77
CA LEU A 14 -29.51 -2.52 43.37
C LEU A 14 -29.87 -2.84 41.91
N VAL A 15 -31.06 -2.43 41.45
CA VAL A 15 -31.48 -2.54 40.04
C VAL A 15 -30.62 -1.64 39.15
N ILE A 16 -30.37 -0.38 39.56
CA ILE A 16 -29.50 0.53 38.81
C ILE A 16 -28.08 -0.03 38.72
N ALA A 17 -27.54 -0.55 39.83
CA ALA A 17 -26.21 -1.17 39.85
C ALA A 17 -26.13 -2.41 38.94
N ALA A 18 -27.17 -3.25 38.93
CA ALA A 18 -27.24 -4.41 38.05
C ALA A 18 -27.32 -4.03 36.56
N LEU A 19 -28.12 -3.00 36.22
CA LEU A 19 -28.19 -2.48 34.86
C LEU A 19 -26.86 -1.86 34.41
N ALA A 20 -26.18 -1.12 35.29
CA ALA A 20 -24.86 -0.57 35.01
C ALA A 20 -23.82 -1.69 34.79
N ALA A 21 -23.83 -2.74 35.62
CA ALA A 21 -22.94 -3.88 35.44
C ALA A 21 -23.23 -4.63 34.13
N ALA A 22 -24.51 -4.87 33.79
CA ALA A 22 -24.89 -5.49 32.54
C ALA A 22 -24.48 -4.66 31.32
N ALA A 23 -24.63 -3.33 31.40
CA ALA A 23 -24.16 -2.42 30.36
C ALA A 23 -22.64 -2.48 30.18
N LEU A 24 -21.87 -2.51 31.28
CA LEU A 24 -20.41 -2.65 31.23
C LEU A 24 -19.98 -3.98 30.61
N ILE A 25 -20.66 -5.09 30.94
CA ILE A 25 -20.42 -6.40 30.33
C ILE A 25 -20.74 -6.38 28.83
N GLY A 26 -21.88 -5.77 28.45
CA GLY A 26 -22.27 -5.62 27.06
C GLY A 26 -21.26 -4.80 26.24
N VAL A 27 -20.78 -3.68 26.81
CA VAL A 27 -19.70 -2.87 26.22
C VAL A 27 -18.42 -3.69 26.10
N GLY A 28 -18.03 -4.44 27.13
CA GLY A 28 -16.88 -5.33 27.09
C GLY A 28 -16.99 -6.36 25.96
N LEU A 29 -18.09 -7.10 25.89
CA LEU A 29 -18.32 -8.09 24.84
C LEU A 29 -18.30 -7.47 23.44
N TYR A 30 -18.89 -6.27 23.28
CA TYR A 30 -18.84 -5.53 22.04
C TYR A 30 -17.42 -5.08 21.67
N LEU A 31 -16.57 -4.75 22.63
CA LEU A 31 -15.18 -4.38 22.35
C LEU A 31 -14.33 -5.60 21.96
N PHE A 32 -14.52 -6.76 22.61
CA PHE A 32 -13.59 -7.89 22.48
C PHE A 32 -13.98 -8.97 21.46
N LEU A 33 -15.26 -9.08 21.06
CA LEU A 33 -15.67 -10.12 20.12
C LEU A 33 -15.55 -9.65 18.67
N PRO A 34 -14.99 -10.46 17.74
CA PRO A 34 -14.95 -10.12 16.32
C PRO A 34 -16.38 -9.93 15.77
N GLY A 35 -16.52 -9.02 14.81
CA GLY A 35 -17.79 -8.71 14.18
C GLY A 35 -18.22 -9.74 13.13
N SER A 36 -19.44 -9.55 12.62
CA SER A 36 -19.86 -10.12 11.34
C SER A 36 -19.37 -9.23 10.18
N TRP A 37 -19.32 -9.78 8.98
CA TRP A 37 -19.22 -8.97 7.77
C TRP A 37 -20.42 -8.05 7.65
N ARG A 38 -20.17 -6.79 7.28
CA ARG A 38 -21.19 -5.78 7.05
C ARG A 38 -20.79 -4.88 5.89
N SER A 39 -21.75 -4.51 5.07
CA SER A 39 -21.55 -3.54 4.00
C SER A 39 -21.28 -2.14 4.56
N LEU A 40 -20.70 -1.28 3.75
CA LEU A 40 -20.26 0.06 4.13
C LEU A 40 -21.44 0.97 4.56
N ASP A 41 -22.59 0.83 3.91
CA ASP A 41 -23.86 1.51 4.22
C ASP A 41 -24.39 1.21 5.63
N SER A 42 -23.99 0.10 6.25
CA SER A 42 -24.40 -0.24 7.62
C SER A 42 -23.75 0.64 8.69
N PHE A 43 -22.75 1.44 8.32
CA PHE A 43 -22.05 2.34 9.22
C PHE A 43 -22.60 3.76 9.02
N SER A 44 -23.12 4.37 10.10
CA SER A 44 -23.78 5.68 10.04
C SER A 44 -22.93 6.82 9.49
N GLN A 45 -21.61 6.70 9.52
CA GLN A 45 -20.68 7.69 8.97
C GLN A 45 -20.54 7.62 7.44
N TYR A 46 -21.08 6.57 6.81
CA TYR A 46 -21.13 6.37 5.36
C TYR A 46 -22.57 6.30 4.84
N ASP A 47 -23.53 6.77 5.65
CA ASP A 47 -24.93 6.87 5.25
C ASP A 47 -25.06 7.77 4.00
N GLY A 48 -25.70 7.25 2.96
CA GLY A 48 -25.83 7.94 1.67
C GLY A 48 -24.62 7.84 0.72
N LEU A 49 -23.48 7.27 1.14
CA LEU A 49 -22.28 7.21 0.28
C LEU A 49 -22.52 6.40 -1.00
N LEU A 50 -23.26 5.29 -0.90
CA LEU A 50 -23.55 4.39 -2.03
C LEU A 50 -24.83 4.78 -2.80
N ASP A 51 -25.53 5.83 -2.35
CA ASP A 51 -26.81 6.25 -2.93
C ASP A 51 -26.65 7.26 -4.07
N ALA A 52 -25.46 7.86 -4.21
CA ALA A 52 -25.13 8.86 -5.21
C ALA A 52 -23.79 8.54 -5.88
N PRO A 53 -23.61 8.90 -7.17
CA PRO A 53 -22.36 8.66 -7.88
C PRO A 53 -21.21 9.47 -7.26
N LEU A 54 -20.01 8.92 -7.35
CA LEU A 54 -18.79 9.62 -6.98
C LEU A 54 -18.50 10.71 -8.02
N THR A 55 -18.10 11.88 -7.55
CA THR A 55 -17.75 13.04 -8.39
C THR A 55 -16.26 13.37 -8.33
N GLU A 56 -15.61 13.06 -7.21
CA GLU A 56 -14.20 13.36 -6.95
C GLU A 56 -13.68 12.46 -5.83
N ILE A 57 -12.43 12.04 -5.92
CA ILE A 57 -11.74 11.29 -4.89
C ILE A 57 -10.40 11.96 -4.62
N THR A 58 -10.09 12.17 -3.35
CA THR A 58 -8.77 12.58 -2.88
C THR A 58 -8.15 11.45 -2.07
N ILE A 59 -6.97 10.98 -2.45
CA ILE A 59 -6.19 10.01 -1.68
C ILE A 59 -4.99 10.73 -1.10
N SER A 60 -4.94 10.83 0.22
CA SER A 60 -3.80 11.36 0.96
C SER A 60 -3.06 10.22 1.65
N ARG A 61 -1.75 10.11 1.39
CA ARG A 61 -0.83 9.16 2.00
C ARG A 61 0.43 9.88 2.47
N GLY A 62 0.53 10.12 3.77
CA GLY A 62 1.72 10.73 4.37
C GLY A 62 1.80 12.20 3.99
N MET A 63 2.80 12.57 3.19
CA MET A 63 2.92 13.93 2.63
C MET A 63 2.38 14.03 1.19
N GLU A 64 1.93 12.91 0.62
CA GLU A 64 1.41 12.87 -0.74
C GLU A 64 -0.12 12.98 -0.73
N GLU A 65 -0.65 13.72 -1.67
CA GLU A 65 -2.08 13.86 -1.87
C GLU A 65 -2.34 13.90 -3.37
N ILE A 66 -3.33 13.15 -3.83
CA ILE A 66 -3.78 13.21 -5.20
C ILE A 66 -5.29 13.29 -5.26
N THR A 67 -5.81 14.17 -6.10
CA THR A 67 -7.24 14.38 -6.28
C THR A 67 -7.62 14.13 -7.73
N PHE A 68 -8.59 13.26 -8.00
CA PHE A 68 -9.03 12.95 -9.36
C PHE A 68 -10.56 12.89 -9.47
N SER A 69 -11.04 13.17 -10.68
CA SER A 69 -12.46 13.12 -11.07
C SER A 69 -12.69 12.36 -12.39
N ASP A 70 -11.67 11.63 -12.83
CA ASP A 70 -11.70 10.80 -14.02
C ASP A 70 -12.75 9.68 -13.90
N GLN A 71 -13.71 9.65 -14.82
CA GLN A 71 -14.86 8.75 -14.77
C GLN A 71 -14.49 7.26 -14.73
N ASP A 72 -13.41 6.85 -15.41
CA ASP A 72 -12.96 5.46 -15.41
C ASP A 72 -12.30 5.05 -14.09
N LEU A 73 -11.66 5.99 -13.39
CA LEU A 73 -11.12 5.77 -12.04
C LEU A 73 -12.24 5.77 -10.99
N LEU A 74 -13.17 6.73 -11.09
CA LEU A 74 -14.34 6.81 -10.20
C LEU A 74 -15.19 5.54 -10.27
N ARG A 75 -15.43 5.00 -11.47
CA ARG A 75 -16.19 3.75 -11.64
C ARG A 75 -15.54 2.56 -10.94
N GLN A 76 -14.21 2.44 -10.97
CA GLN A 76 -13.50 1.37 -10.25
C GLN A 76 -13.76 1.45 -8.74
N TRP A 77 -13.79 2.67 -8.20
CA TRP A 77 -14.13 2.90 -6.80
C TRP A 77 -15.59 2.60 -6.49
N GLU A 78 -16.54 3.00 -7.33
CA GLU A 78 -17.96 2.68 -7.14
C GLU A 78 -18.21 1.18 -7.14
N GLU A 79 -17.63 0.45 -8.09
CA GLU A 79 -17.72 -1.02 -8.20
C GLU A 79 -17.12 -1.72 -6.97
N GLY A 80 -15.96 -1.23 -6.50
CA GLY A 80 -15.28 -1.75 -5.31
C GLY A 80 -16.05 -1.47 -4.03
N LEU A 81 -16.48 -0.23 -3.81
CA LEU A 81 -17.22 0.20 -2.62
C LEU A 81 -18.58 -0.50 -2.51
N GLY A 82 -19.26 -0.76 -3.64
CA GLY A 82 -20.52 -1.51 -3.66
C GLY A 82 -20.38 -2.98 -3.24
N GLN A 83 -19.17 -3.54 -3.33
CA GLN A 83 -18.87 -4.92 -2.93
C GLN A 83 -18.13 -4.99 -1.58
N LEU A 84 -17.69 -3.84 -1.06
CA LEU A 84 -16.88 -3.76 0.14
C LEU A 84 -17.67 -4.20 1.37
N GLN A 85 -17.14 -5.22 2.05
CA GLN A 85 -17.63 -5.65 3.35
C GLN A 85 -16.52 -5.55 4.39
N LEU A 86 -16.89 -5.04 5.55
CA LEU A 86 -16.00 -4.82 6.69
C LEU A 86 -16.34 -5.78 7.82
N LYS A 87 -15.31 -6.38 8.43
CA LYS A 87 -15.43 -7.20 9.63
C LYS A 87 -14.60 -6.63 10.74
N LYS A 88 -15.22 -6.31 11.88
CA LYS A 88 -14.48 -5.83 13.05
C LYS A 88 -13.52 -6.92 13.52
N GLU A 89 -12.23 -6.60 13.58
CA GLU A 89 -11.19 -7.51 14.03
C GLU A 89 -10.77 -7.18 15.47
N GLU A 90 -10.42 -5.92 15.72
CA GLU A 90 -9.85 -5.51 17.00
C GLU A 90 -10.15 -4.05 17.38
N VAL A 91 -9.86 -3.74 18.64
CA VAL A 91 -9.83 -2.37 19.18
C VAL A 91 -8.41 -1.84 19.15
N VAL A 92 -8.26 -0.66 18.58
CA VAL A 92 -7.00 0.06 18.42
C VAL A 92 -6.77 0.95 19.65
N TRP A 93 -6.20 0.37 20.70
CA TRP A 93 -6.07 1.01 22.02
C TRP A 93 -5.27 2.32 22.05
N TYR A 94 -4.30 2.50 21.15
CA TYR A 94 -3.53 3.77 21.07
C TYR A 94 -4.34 4.95 20.51
N LYS A 95 -5.53 4.71 19.91
CA LYS A 95 -6.50 5.79 19.61
C LYS A 95 -7.33 6.19 20.84
N ILE A 96 -7.37 5.35 21.88
CA ILE A 96 -8.01 5.61 23.18
C ILE A 96 -7.01 6.30 24.14
N PHE A 97 -5.72 5.95 24.03
CA PHE A 97 -4.61 6.56 24.76
C PHE A 97 -3.58 7.10 23.77
N PRO A 98 -3.49 8.42 23.53
CA PRO A 98 -2.70 8.98 22.45
C PRO A 98 -1.20 8.71 22.68
N ILE A 99 -0.69 7.69 22.00
CA ILE A 99 0.73 7.52 21.73
C ILE A 99 0.85 7.70 20.22
N ALA A 100 1.57 8.76 19.81
CA ALA A 100 1.69 9.16 18.42
C ALA A 100 2.35 8.06 17.59
N VAL A 101 1.60 7.52 16.63
CA VAL A 101 2.15 6.73 15.53
C VAL A 101 1.61 7.34 14.24
N SER A 102 2.41 8.22 13.63
CA SER A 102 2.13 8.84 12.34
C SER A 102 2.77 8.03 11.21
N GLY A 103 2.08 7.86 10.08
CA GLY A 103 2.72 7.57 8.80
C GLY A 103 2.41 6.24 8.11
N THR A 104 1.36 5.50 8.50
CA THR A 104 1.00 4.20 7.86
C THR A 104 -0.47 4.11 7.44
N GLN A 105 -1.11 5.25 7.17
CA GLN A 105 -2.54 5.31 6.88
C GLN A 105 -2.86 6.15 5.64
N ASN A 106 -3.68 5.61 4.74
CA ASN A 106 -4.30 6.38 3.68
C ASN A 106 -5.53 7.08 4.24
N HIS A 107 -5.71 8.35 3.89
CA HIS A 107 -6.93 9.11 4.06
C HIS A 107 -7.57 9.30 2.70
N ILE A 108 -8.64 8.57 2.43
CA ILE A 108 -9.36 8.63 1.15
C ILE A 108 -10.63 9.43 1.38
N THR A 109 -10.69 10.62 0.82
CA THR A 109 -11.89 11.46 0.78
C THR A 109 -12.67 11.13 -0.49
N LEU A 110 -13.91 10.69 -0.33
CA LEU A 110 -14.86 10.35 -1.39
C LEU A 110 -15.92 11.44 -1.42
N ARG A 111 -16.05 12.15 -2.54
CA ARG A 111 -17.09 13.15 -2.75
C ARG A 111 -18.15 12.59 -3.69
N THR A 112 -19.41 12.80 -3.31
CA THR A 112 -20.60 12.53 -4.11
C THR A 112 -21.33 13.85 -4.37
N GLU A 113 -22.41 13.83 -5.13
CA GLU A 113 -23.29 15.01 -5.27
C GLU A 113 -23.95 15.42 -3.94
N THR A 114 -24.11 14.48 -3.01
CA THR A 114 -24.91 14.66 -1.78
C THR A 114 -24.07 14.80 -0.51
N GLY A 115 -22.77 14.52 -0.56
CA GLY A 115 -21.92 14.53 0.62
C GLY A 115 -20.45 14.20 0.36
N GLU A 116 -19.65 14.37 1.42
CA GLU A 116 -18.23 14.06 1.46
C GLU A 116 -17.97 13.08 2.61
N TYR A 117 -17.18 12.05 2.33
CA TYR A 117 -16.95 10.91 3.21
C TYR A 117 -15.47 10.60 3.29
N THR A 118 -14.97 10.17 4.46
CA THR A 118 -13.55 9.80 4.60
C THR A 118 -13.39 8.35 5.03
N LEU A 119 -12.67 7.58 4.22
CA LEU A 119 -12.22 6.24 4.54
C LEU A 119 -10.75 6.30 4.97
N VAL A 120 -10.45 5.74 6.14
CA VAL A 120 -9.06 5.66 6.62
C VAL A 120 -8.60 4.21 6.52
N THR A 121 -7.55 3.94 5.76
CA THR A 121 -7.03 2.58 5.54
C THR A 121 -5.57 2.45 5.93
N THR A 122 -5.06 1.24 6.11
CA THR A 122 -3.60 0.99 6.17
C THR A 122 -2.97 1.08 4.78
N TYR A 123 -1.68 1.41 4.71
CA TYR A 123 -0.88 1.26 3.48
C TYR A 123 -0.65 -0.19 3.06
N SER A 124 -0.84 -1.14 3.99
CA SER A 124 -0.53 -2.55 3.78
C SER A 124 -1.41 -3.18 2.69
N VAL A 125 -0.86 -3.33 1.49
CA VAL A 125 -1.30 -4.30 0.48
C VAL A 125 -0.46 -5.57 0.69
N PRO A 126 -1.03 -6.78 0.62
CA PRO A 126 -2.37 -7.14 0.14
C PRO A 126 -3.46 -7.25 1.22
N ASP A 127 -3.24 -6.84 2.47
CA ASP A 127 -4.26 -6.95 3.54
C ASP A 127 -4.65 -5.58 4.10
N PRO A 128 -5.40 -4.76 3.32
CA PRO A 128 -5.80 -3.43 3.77
C PRO A 128 -6.79 -3.55 4.93
N LYS A 129 -6.56 -2.74 5.96
CA LYS A 129 -7.47 -2.60 7.11
C LYS A 129 -8.12 -1.23 7.09
N VAL A 130 -9.40 -1.17 7.44
CA VAL A 130 -10.17 0.08 7.56
C VAL A 130 -10.28 0.49 9.03
N TYR A 131 -10.07 1.77 9.32
CA TYR A 131 -10.22 2.32 10.66
C TYR A 131 -11.51 3.13 10.77
N LEU A 132 -12.41 2.69 11.65
CA LEU A 132 -13.60 3.43 12.01
C LEU A 132 -13.56 3.71 13.52
N SER A 133 -13.42 4.98 13.89
CA SER A 133 -13.22 5.38 15.28
C SER A 133 -12.03 4.63 15.91
N VAL A 134 -12.26 3.91 17.01
CA VAL A 134 -11.28 3.12 17.77
C VAL A 134 -11.15 1.67 17.26
N PHE A 135 -11.86 1.29 16.21
CA PHE A 135 -11.88 -0.08 15.72
C PHE A 135 -11.10 -0.23 14.41
N ARG A 136 -10.44 -1.38 14.26
CA ARG A 136 -9.85 -1.84 13.01
C ARG A 136 -10.72 -2.93 12.42
N TYR A 137 -11.03 -2.78 11.15
CA TYR A 137 -11.84 -3.71 10.37
C TYR A 137 -10.99 -4.35 9.28
N GLY A 138 -11.12 -5.67 9.13
CA GLY A 138 -10.67 -6.38 7.95
C GLY A 138 -11.59 -6.12 6.77
N VAL A 139 -11.02 -6.22 5.58
CA VAL A 139 -11.71 -6.09 4.30
C VAL A 139 -11.92 -7.48 3.70
N ASN A 140 -13.07 -7.73 3.07
CA ASN A 140 -13.40 -9.02 2.46
C ASN A 140 -12.56 -9.35 1.22
N ASP A 141 -12.29 -8.34 0.41
CA ASP A 141 -11.47 -8.45 -0.80
C ASP A 141 -10.62 -7.17 -0.95
N PRO A 142 -9.28 -7.25 -0.96
CA PRO A 142 -8.39 -6.11 -1.15
C PRO A 142 -8.68 -5.31 -2.42
N ASP A 143 -9.16 -5.97 -3.48
CA ASP A 143 -9.45 -5.34 -4.78
C ASP A 143 -10.67 -4.42 -4.73
N CYS A 144 -11.49 -4.50 -3.66
CA CYS A 144 -12.57 -3.53 -3.42
C CYS A 144 -12.04 -2.12 -3.10
N LEU A 145 -10.76 -1.96 -2.81
CA LEU A 145 -10.10 -0.68 -2.54
C LEU A 145 -8.96 -0.47 -3.55
N PRO A 146 -9.23 0.05 -4.76
CA PRO A 146 -8.26 0.16 -5.85
C PRO A 146 -7.29 1.35 -5.65
N ILE A 147 -6.70 1.47 -4.46
CA ILE A 147 -5.88 2.61 -4.02
C ILE A 147 -4.65 2.75 -4.92
N GLU A 148 -3.80 1.72 -4.97
CA GLU A 148 -2.53 1.80 -5.71
C GLU A 148 -2.72 2.05 -7.20
N SER A 149 -3.69 1.35 -7.82
CA SER A 149 -3.94 1.46 -9.25
C SER A 149 -4.52 2.82 -9.64
N THR A 150 -5.46 3.37 -8.86
CA THR A 150 -6.07 4.67 -9.15
C THR A 150 -5.16 5.84 -8.79
N PHE A 151 -4.40 5.73 -7.70
CA PHE A 151 -3.41 6.73 -7.32
C PHE A 151 -2.35 6.89 -8.41
N ALA A 152 -1.75 5.79 -8.88
CA ALA A 152 -0.72 5.83 -9.92
C ALA A 152 -1.24 6.37 -11.26
N GLN A 153 -2.47 5.98 -11.66
CA GLN A 153 -3.09 6.47 -12.89
C GLN A 153 -3.45 7.96 -12.82
N ALA A 154 -3.99 8.42 -11.69
CA ALA A 154 -4.28 9.83 -11.47
C ALA A 154 -2.99 10.66 -11.52
N ALA A 155 -1.92 10.18 -10.89
CA ALA A 155 -0.63 10.85 -10.82
C ALA A 155 -0.03 11.04 -12.21
N GLN A 156 -0.04 9.97 -13.00
CA GLN A 156 0.43 10.00 -14.38
C GLN A 156 -0.34 11.02 -15.22
N ARG A 157 -1.67 11.12 -15.03
CA ARG A 157 -2.53 12.08 -15.77
C ARG A 157 -2.28 13.53 -15.36
N GLN A 158 -1.93 13.77 -14.11
CA GLN A 158 -1.65 15.10 -13.57
C GLN A 158 -0.24 15.60 -13.94
N GLY A 159 0.53 14.79 -14.66
CA GLY A 159 1.93 15.10 -14.98
C GLY A 159 2.81 15.09 -13.73
N GLU A 160 2.33 14.49 -12.65
CA GLU A 160 3.07 14.34 -11.42
C GLU A 160 3.91 13.05 -11.54
N SER A 161 5.10 13.25 -12.06
CA SER A 161 6.10 12.24 -12.36
C SER A 161 6.85 11.74 -11.11
N SER A 162 6.25 11.70 -9.92
CA SER A 162 6.99 11.37 -8.70
C SER A 162 6.11 10.75 -7.64
N TYR A 163 5.81 9.46 -7.76
CA TYR A 163 5.03 8.77 -6.74
C TYR A 163 5.43 7.31 -6.54
N PHE A 164 6.37 7.09 -5.63
CA PHE A 164 6.31 6.02 -4.64
C PHE A 164 7.05 6.52 -3.41
N SER A 165 6.36 6.82 -2.30
CA SER A 165 7.02 6.90 -0.99
C SER A 165 6.45 5.92 0.03
N SER A 166 7.35 5.04 0.47
CA SER A 166 7.39 4.35 1.77
C SER A 166 6.22 3.43 2.15
N GLY A 167 6.37 2.13 1.86
CA GLY A 167 5.64 1.10 2.61
C GLY A 167 5.60 -0.29 2.00
N THR A 168 5.66 -0.39 0.66
CA THR A 168 5.47 -1.66 -0.04
C THR A 168 6.69 -1.94 -0.91
N TRP A 169 7.47 -2.95 -0.53
CA TRP A 169 8.53 -3.49 -1.37
C TRP A 169 7.89 -4.19 -2.57
N LEU A 170 8.01 -3.62 -3.77
CA LEU A 170 7.59 -4.28 -5.00
C LEU A 170 8.79 -5.03 -5.59
N GLY A 171 8.64 -6.32 -5.88
CA GLY A 171 9.67 -7.03 -6.65
C GLY A 171 9.81 -6.40 -8.05
N LEU A 172 11.02 -6.34 -8.60
CA LEU A 172 11.30 -5.72 -9.90
C LEU A 172 10.37 -6.22 -11.02
N ARG A 173 9.94 -7.48 -10.97
CA ARG A 173 8.95 -8.08 -11.89
C ARG A 173 7.58 -7.39 -11.90
N ALA A 174 7.25 -6.63 -10.87
CA ALA A 174 6.00 -5.89 -10.75
C ALA A 174 6.04 -4.55 -11.52
N VAL A 175 7.24 -4.07 -11.89
CA VAL A 175 7.42 -2.90 -12.73
C VAL A 175 6.99 -3.24 -14.17
N SER A 176 6.07 -2.45 -14.71
CA SER A 176 5.39 -2.70 -15.99
C SER A 176 6.36 -2.98 -17.15
N GLY A 177 7.50 -2.29 -17.21
CA GLY A 177 8.54 -2.47 -18.23
C GLY A 177 9.33 -3.78 -18.16
N TYR A 178 9.39 -4.44 -16.99
CA TYR A 178 10.21 -5.63 -16.78
C TYR A 178 9.41 -6.93 -16.66
N ARG A 179 8.09 -6.87 -16.52
CA ARG A 179 7.23 -8.07 -16.43
C ARG A 179 7.43 -9.03 -17.62
N ALA A 180 7.55 -8.48 -18.83
CA ALA A 180 7.76 -9.28 -20.05
C ALA A 180 9.11 -10.01 -20.03
N MET A 181 10.17 -9.34 -19.55
CA MET A 181 11.50 -9.95 -19.38
C MET A 181 11.44 -11.22 -18.52
N PHE A 182 10.70 -11.21 -17.40
CA PHE A 182 10.56 -12.38 -16.53
C PHE A 182 9.65 -13.49 -17.08
N SER A 183 8.81 -13.16 -18.05
CA SER A 183 7.83 -14.11 -18.62
C SER A 183 8.43 -14.94 -19.77
N ALA A 184 9.51 -14.46 -20.40
CA ALA A 184 10.17 -15.12 -21.52
C ALA A 184 11.39 -15.98 -21.09
N PRO A 185 11.74 -17.04 -21.85
CA PRO A 185 13.02 -17.75 -21.67
C PRO A 185 14.21 -16.83 -21.98
N TRP A 186 15.18 -16.79 -21.06
CA TRP A 186 16.41 -16.00 -21.24
C TRP A 186 17.42 -16.78 -22.06
N THR A 187 18.19 -16.06 -22.88
CA THR A 187 19.22 -16.62 -23.75
C THR A 187 20.61 -16.12 -23.41
N ALA A 188 20.72 -14.89 -22.87
CA ALA A 188 21.97 -14.34 -22.36
C ALA A 188 21.70 -13.20 -21.36
N VAL A 189 22.64 -12.97 -20.46
CA VAL A 189 22.75 -11.74 -19.67
C VAL A 189 24.12 -11.15 -19.93
N THR A 190 24.17 -9.93 -20.42
CA THR A 190 25.40 -9.16 -20.56
C THR A 190 25.49 -8.16 -19.42
N VAL A 191 26.64 -8.10 -18.76
CA VAL A 191 26.95 -7.09 -17.73
C VAL A 191 28.15 -6.29 -18.19
N SER A 192 27.97 -4.97 -18.27
CA SER A 192 29.02 -4.02 -18.61
C SER A 192 29.32 -3.13 -17.41
N HIS A 193 30.61 -2.94 -17.12
CA HIS A 193 31.09 -2.03 -16.09
C HIS A 193 32.42 -1.40 -16.54
N GLY A 194 32.45 -0.07 -16.59
CA GLY A 194 33.61 0.68 -17.10
C GLY A 194 33.89 0.32 -18.57
N ALA A 195 35.07 -0.23 -18.85
CA ALA A 195 35.45 -0.72 -20.19
C ALA A 195 35.30 -2.24 -20.35
N GLY A 196 34.85 -2.95 -19.31
CA GLY A 196 34.70 -4.40 -19.32
C GLY A 196 33.27 -4.83 -19.63
N GLU A 197 33.13 -5.92 -20.39
CA GLU A 197 31.86 -6.57 -20.72
C GLU A 197 31.99 -8.06 -20.45
N THR A 198 31.02 -8.63 -19.73
CA THR A 198 30.94 -10.07 -19.44
C THR A 198 29.59 -10.61 -19.88
N VAL A 199 29.60 -11.72 -20.63
CA VAL A 199 28.39 -12.35 -21.17
C VAL A 199 28.17 -13.71 -20.50
N PHE A 200 26.98 -13.91 -19.93
CA PHE A 200 26.54 -15.13 -19.29
C PHE A 200 25.46 -15.81 -20.14
N SER A 201 25.66 -17.08 -20.50
CA SER A 201 24.71 -17.84 -21.33
C SER A 201 24.47 -19.28 -20.86
N SER A 202 25.12 -19.72 -19.78
CA SER A 202 24.84 -21.03 -19.18
C SER A 202 23.53 -21.00 -18.38
N GLU A 203 22.80 -22.11 -18.37
CA GLU A 203 21.53 -22.23 -17.64
C GLU A 203 21.67 -21.89 -16.14
N GLU A 204 22.76 -22.34 -15.52
CA GLU A 204 23.08 -22.05 -14.12
C GLU A 204 23.26 -20.54 -13.87
N ALA A 205 24.03 -19.85 -14.74
CA ALA A 205 24.25 -18.42 -14.61
C ALA A 205 22.96 -17.63 -14.88
N LEU A 206 22.17 -18.03 -15.88
CA LEU A 206 20.90 -17.39 -16.20
C LEU A 206 19.89 -17.56 -15.06
N SER A 207 19.84 -18.73 -14.40
CA SER A 207 18.99 -18.97 -13.23
C SER A 207 19.42 -18.09 -12.05
N ALA A 208 20.72 -18.01 -11.76
CA ALA A 208 21.24 -17.16 -10.69
C ALA A 208 20.91 -15.68 -10.92
N TRP A 209 21.05 -15.20 -12.16
CA TRP A 209 20.68 -13.83 -12.53
C TRP A 209 19.18 -13.56 -12.39
N ARG A 210 18.35 -14.50 -12.82
CA ARG A 210 16.90 -14.38 -12.70
C ARG A 210 16.46 -14.33 -11.25
N ASP A 211 16.98 -15.22 -10.41
CA ASP A 211 16.70 -15.25 -8.97
C ASP A 211 17.15 -13.96 -8.28
N TYR A 212 18.31 -13.43 -8.64
CA TYR A 212 18.80 -12.15 -8.11
C TYR A 212 17.87 -10.99 -8.51
N LEU A 213 17.53 -10.87 -9.80
CA LEU A 213 16.66 -9.80 -10.28
C LEU A 213 15.23 -9.91 -9.74
N ASP A 214 14.74 -11.13 -9.45
CA ASP A 214 13.43 -11.35 -8.82
C ASP A 214 13.40 -10.91 -7.34
N ARG A 215 14.55 -10.97 -6.67
CA ARG A 215 14.75 -10.52 -5.29
C ARG A 215 15.06 -9.03 -5.15
N LEU A 216 15.23 -8.31 -6.26
CA LEU A 216 15.37 -6.86 -6.19
C LEU A 216 14.03 -6.24 -5.79
N LEU A 217 14.07 -5.56 -4.64
CA LEU A 217 12.91 -4.91 -4.06
C LEU A 217 12.98 -3.40 -4.30
N VAL A 218 11.99 -2.88 -5.02
CA VAL A 218 11.75 -1.46 -5.23
C VAL A 218 11.06 -0.89 -3.99
N TRP A 219 11.62 0.18 -3.44
CA TRP A 219 11.02 0.86 -2.28
C TRP A 219 10.77 2.36 -2.52
N GLU A 220 11.36 2.92 -3.56
CA GLU A 220 11.19 4.32 -3.97
C GLU A 220 11.32 4.42 -5.49
N MET A 221 10.55 5.30 -6.11
CA MET A 221 10.56 5.54 -7.55
C MET A 221 10.48 7.03 -7.82
N TRP A 222 11.29 7.46 -8.77
CA TRP A 222 11.48 8.82 -9.19
C TRP A 222 11.26 8.84 -10.70
N TRP A 223 10.21 9.47 -11.21
CA TRP A 223 10.19 9.73 -12.65
C TRP A 223 10.92 11.05 -12.94
N TYR A 224 11.36 11.21 -14.18
CA TYR A 224 12.23 12.30 -14.61
C TYR A 224 11.69 13.70 -14.24
N ASP A 225 12.24 14.27 -13.17
CA ASP A 225 12.49 15.70 -13.06
C ASP A 225 13.99 15.92 -13.28
N THR A 226 14.34 16.48 -14.44
CA THR A 226 15.74 16.76 -14.83
C THR A 226 16.48 17.69 -13.87
N SER A 227 15.80 18.31 -12.89
CA SER A 227 16.44 19.10 -11.83
C SER A 227 16.93 18.27 -10.63
N ALA A 228 16.46 17.02 -10.47
CA ALA A 228 16.81 16.12 -9.36
C ALA A 228 18.04 15.21 -9.64
N GLN A 229 18.59 15.22 -10.87
CA GLN A 229 19.84 14.48 -11.19
C GLN A 229 21.03 14.88 -10.29
N SER A 230 20.96 16.05 -9.64
CA SER A 230 21.97 16.52 -8.68
C SER A 230 21.95 15.79 -7.32
N GLN A 231 21.01 14.86 -7.08
CA GLN A 231 20.89 14.10 -5.83
C GLN A 231 21.26 12.61 -5.96
N ILE A 232 21.58 12.10 -7.16
CA ILE A 232 22.00 10.70 -7.32
C ILE A 232 23.43 10.56 -6.76
N PRO A 233 23.67 9.73 -5.73
CA PRO A 233 25.00 9.58 -5.17
C PRO A 233 25.98 9.00 -6.20
N ASP A 234 27.24 9.44 -6.13
CA ASP A 234 28.33 8.80 -6.88
C ASP A 234 28.38 7.31 -6.50
N GLY A 235 28.53 6.45 -7.51
CA GLY A 235 28.44 5.01 -7.35
C GLY A 235 28.95 4.25 -8.57
N THR A 236 29.06 2.94 -8.44
CA THR A 236 29.54 2.08 -9.54
C THR A 236 28.38 1.75 -10.47
N LEU A 237 28.48 2.15 -11.74
CA LEU A 237 27.45 1.90 -12.75
C LEU A 237 27.68 0.56 -13.43
N TYR A 238 26.66 -0.29 -13.40
CA TYR A 238 26.57 -1.54 -14.15
C TYR A 238 25.44 -1.41 -15.17
N GLU A 239 25.72 -1.72 -16.42
CA GLU A 239 24.70 -1.82 -17.46
C GLU A 239 24.43 -3.30 -17.71
N LEU A 240 23.18 -3.71 -17.51
CA LEU A 240 22.75 -5.09 -17.69
C LEU A 240 21.85 -5.15 -18.90
N THR A 241 22.13 -6.09 -19.80
CA THR A 241 21.27 -6.39 -20.94
C THR A 241 20.85 -7.84 -20.87
N VAL A 242 19.55 -8.06 -20.67
CA VAL A 242 18.92 -9.38 -20.65
C VAL A 242 18.36 -9.67 -22.04
N GLN A 243 18.91 -10.69 -22.68
CA GLN A 243 18.40 -11.22 -23.94
C GLN A 243 17.39 -12.33 -23.67
N THR A 244 16.25 -12.25 -24.33
CA THR A 244 15.19 -13.26 -24.31
C THR A 244 14.83 -13.68 -25.72
N GLN A 245 14.01 -14.72 -25.87
CA GLN A 245 13.47 -15.09 -27.18
C GLN A 245 12.52 -14.04 -27.79
N GLU A 246 11.97 -13.14 -26.96
CA GLU A 246 10.98 -12.14 -27.36
C GLU A 246 11.57 -10.75 -27.58
N GLY A 247 12.81 -10.51 -27.12
CA GLY A 247 13.48 -9.23 -27.24
C GLY A 247 14.64 -9.04 -26.26
N SER A 248 15.22 -7.83 -26.31
CA SER A 248 16.33 -7.37 -25.48
C SER A 248 15.83 -6.35 -24.49
N TYR A 249 16.21 -6.51 -23.22
CA TYR A 249 15.82 -5.62 -22.12
C TYR A 249 17.06 -5.07 -21.44
N SER A 250 17.17 -3.75 -21.33
CA SER A 250 18.31 -3.10 -20.68
C SER A 250 17.89 -2.46 -19.36
N LEU A 251 18.78 -2.55 -18.38
CA LEU A 251 18.64 -1.97 -17.05
C LEU A 251 20.00 -1.45 -16.58
N SER A 252 20.01 -0.24 -16.04
CA SER A 252 21.22 0.40 -15.53
C SER A 252 21.16 0.39 -14.00
N LEU A 253 22.09 -0.32 -13.36
CA LEU A 253 22.17 -0.45 -11.90
C LEU A 253 23.37 0.35 -11.39
N ARG A 254 23.13 1.39 -10.60
CA ARG A 254 24.17 2.16 -9.92
C ARG A 254 24.25 1.73 -8.46
N GLN A 255 25.34 1.08 -8.09
CA GLN A 255 25.58 0.66 -6.71
C GLN A 255 26.05 1.85 -5.87
N ILE A 256 25.33 2.14 -4.79
CA ILE A 256 25.63 3.23 -3.86
C ILE A 256 26.00 2.74 -2.45
N GLY A 257 25.72 1.47 -2.15
CA GLY A 257 25.99 0.83 -0.87
C GLY A 257 25.94 -0.69 -0.97
N ALA A 258 26.24 -1.37 0.12
CA ALA A 258 26.16 -2.84 0.18
C ALA A 258 24.69 -3.27 0.07
N GLY A 259 24.34 -3.96 -1.02
CA GLY A 259 22.96 -4.35 -1.32
C GLY A 259 22.01 -3.20 -1.65
N GLU A 260 22.52 -1.98 -1.88
CA GLU A 260 21.73 -0.79 -2.20
C GLU A 260 22.11 -0.24 -3.57
N TYR A 261 21.12 -0.12 -4.44
CA TYR A 261 21.32 0.33 -5.82
C TYR A 261 20.25 1.35 -6.24
N TRP A 262 20.59 2.11 -7.26
CA TRP A 262 19.65 2.88 -8.06
C TRP A 262 19.48 2.17 -9.41
N LEU A 263 18.25 1.83 -9.77
CA LEU A 263 17.91 1.31 -11.09
C LEU A 263 17.48 2.48 -11.97
N GLU A 264 18.24 2.79 -13.01
CA GLU A 264 17.93 3.78 -14.02
C GLU A 264 17.30 3.07 -15.24
N THR A 265 16.15 3.57 -15.68
CA THR A 265 15.40 3.06 -16.85
C THR A 265 15.07 4.23 -17.78
N ALA A 266 14.59 3.95 -18.99
CA ALA A 266 14.18 5.01 -19.92
C ALA A 266 13.00 5.85 -19.40
N GLU A 267 12.22 5.34 -18.45
CA GLU A 267 10.97 5.95 -18.00
C GLU A 267 11.08 6.53 -16.58
N ALA A 268 11.84 5.88 -15.70
CA ALA A 268 12.00 6.26 -14.30
C ALA A 268 13.31 5.73 -13.70
N THR A 269 13.66 6.27 -12.53
CA THR A 269 14.73 5.79 -11.67
C THR A 269 14.17 5.25 -10.37
N TYR A 270 14.67 4.13 -9.87
CA TYR A 270 14.16 3.44 -8.69
C TYR A 270 15.25 3.26 -7.65
N ALA A 271 14.96 3.47 -6.37
CA ALA A 271 15.82 2.99 -5.28
C ALA A 271 15.44 1.53 -4.97
N ILE A 272 16.44 0.66 -5.02
CA ILE A 272 16.25 -0.80 -4.95
C ILE A 272 17.23 -1.45 -3.98
N ARG A 273 16.75 -2.49 -3.27
CA ARG A 273 17.55 -3.28 -2.33
C ARG A 273 17.63 -4.70 -2.84
N SER A 274 18.79 -5.30 -2.65
CA SER A 274 18.89 -6.75 -2.66
C SER A 274 18.92 -7.29 -1.22
N ASP A 275 18.21 -8.39 -0.99
CA ASP A 275 18.30 -9.20 0.22
C ASP A 275 19.11 -10.49 0.02
N GLY A 276 19.70 -10.67 -1.16
CA GLY A 276 20.47 -11.84 -1.57
C GLY A 276 21.92 -11.50 -1.96
N GLU A 277 22.72 -12.54 -2.15
CA GLU A 277 24.07 -12.39 -2.71
C GLU A 277 23.96 -11.85 -4.14
N CYS A 278 24.65 -10.74 -4.38
CA CYS A 278 24.62 -10.09 -5.68
C CYS A 278 25.61 -10.79 -6.62
N PRO A 279 25.18 -11.27 -7.81
CA PRO A 279 26.11 -11.81 -8.82
C PRO A 279 27.18 -10.80 -9.29
N LEU A 280 27.00 -9.51 -8.98
CA LEU A 280 28.00 -8.45 -9.20
C LEU A 280 29.12 -8.45 -8.15
N GLU A 281 28.87 -8.99 -6.94
CA GLU A 281 29.86 -9.09 -5.86
C GLU A 281 30.92 -10.14 -6.23
N GLY A 282 32.05 -9.65 -6.75
CA GLY A 282 33.14 -10.48 -7.28
C GLY A 282 33.61 -10.05 -8.68
N MET A 283 32.85 -9.20 -9.37
CA MET A 283 33.30 -8.54 -10.62
C MET A 283 34.05 -7.22 -10.37
N GLY A 284 34.07 -6.75 -9.13
CA GLY A 284 34.89 -5.62 -8.68
C GLY A 284 36.31 -6.07 -8.35
N GLY A 285 37.13 -6.28 -9.38
CA GLY A 285 38.56 -6.57 -9.30
C GLY A 285 39.30 -6.07 -10.53
#